data_AF-A0A2U0TK87-F1
#
_entry.id   AF-A0A2U0TK87-F1
#
_cell.length_a   1.000
_cell.length_b   1.000
_cell.length_c   1.000
_cell.angle_alpha   90.00
_cell.angle_beta   90.00
_cell.angle_gamma   90.00
#
_symmetry.space_group_name_H-M   'P 1'
#
loop_
_entity.id
_entity.type
_entity.pdbx_description
1 polymer ?
#
loop_
_entity_poly.entity_id
_entity_poly.type
_entity_poly.pdbx_seq_one_letter_code
_entity_poly.pdbx_strand_id
1 'polypeptide(L)'
;MKENKLKVSFFVQAKRTDKKGLVPVIGRISVGRTHSGFSTKCKTPLALWDSRKQRLIGKSAMAVSVNQKLGECTALIHARFHELSEREEAFTATDVRDAYQGQIHRQTLLLESFGEYLTQTKERIG
;
A
#
# COMPACT_ATOMS: atom_id res chain seq x y z
N MET A 1 -21.28 9.02 17.89
CA MET A 1 -20.81 8.88 16.48
C MET A 1 -20.75 7.40 16.15
N LYS A 2 -21.26 6.96 15.00
CA LYS A 2 -21.05 5.56 14.55
C LYS A 2 -19.57 5.42 14.24
N GLU A 3 -18.83 4.65 15.03
CA GLU A 3 -17.47 4.23 14.67
C GLU A 3 -17.55 3.53 13.30
N ASN A 4 -17.17 4.24 12.24
CA ASN A 4 -17.04 3.64 10.93
C ASN A 4 -15.86 2.67 11.00
N LYS A 5 -16.10 1.40 11.33
CA LYS A 5 -15.04 0.39 11.46
C LYS A 5 -14.24 0.28 10.15
N LEU A 6 -12.97 0.69 10.21
CA LEU A 6 -12.01 0.50 9.14
C LEU A 6 -11.57 -0.97 9.10
N LYS A 7 -11.55 -1.55 7.90
CA LYS A 7 -10.93 -2.85 7.65
C LYS A 7 -9.99 -2.75 6.45
N VAL A 8 -8.75 -3.16 6.65
CA VAL A 8 -7.76 -3.35 5.58
C VAL A 8 -7.60 -4.84 5.33
N SER A 9 -7.58 -5.26 4.08
CA SER A 9 -7.41 -6.67 3.71
C SER A 9 -6.55 -6.83 2.47
N PHE A 10 -5.81 -7.92 2.39
CA PHE A 10 -4.92 -8.21 1.27
C PHE A 10 -5.27 -9.52 0.57
N PHE A 11 -5.05 -9.56 -0.73
CA PHE A 11 -5.31 -10.73 -1.59
C PHE A 11 -4.38 -10.74 -2.80
N VAL A 12 -4.13 -11.92 -3.34
CA VAL A 12 -3.39 -12.09 -4.60
C VAL A 12 -4.34 -12.21 -5.78
N GLN A 13 -3.96 -11.63 -6.92
CA GLN A 13 -4.69 -11.85 -8.17
C GLN A 13 -4.04 -12.99 -8.95
N ALA A 14 -4.40 -14.23 -8.62
CA ALA A 14 -3.83 -15.44 -9.23
C ALA A 14 -3.98 -15.50 -10.75
N LYS A 15 -4.97 -14.82 -11.33
CA LYS A 15 -5.16 -14.72 -12.80
C LYS A 15 -4.16 -13.77 -13.49
N ARG A 16 -3.42 -12.95 -12.73
CA ARG A 16 -2.47 -11.97 -13.25
C ARG A 16 -1.02 -12.38 -12.97
N THR A 17 -0.71 -13.64 -13.22
CA THR A 17 0.65 -14.16 -13.09
C THR A 17 1.56 -13.56 -14.17
N ASP A 18 2.74 -13.10 -13.78
CA ASP A 18 3.73 -12.61 -14.73
C ASP A 18 4.61 -13.72 -15.30
N LYS A 19 5.48 -13.37 -16.25
CA LYS A 19 6.41 -14.31 -16.91
C LYS A 19 7.36 -15.02 -15.94
N LYS A 20 7.53 -14.50 -14.71
CA LYS A 20 8.37 -15.07 -13.65
C LYS A 20 7.56 -15.92 -12.66
N GLY A 21 6.28 -16.16 -12.92
CA GLY A 21 5.41 -16.94 -12.04
C GLY A 21 4.94 -16.19 -10.80
N LEU A 22 5.09 -14.86 -10.75
CA LEU A 22 4.70 -14.04 -9.60
C LEU A 22 3.30 -13.46 -9.81
N VAL A 23 2.51 -13.43 -8.74
CA VAL A 23 1.17 -12.85 -8.72
C VAL A 23 1.17 -11.54 -7.93
N PRO A 24 0.46 -10.48 -8.40
CA PRO A 24 0.41 -9.21 -7.69
C PRO A 24 -0.44 -9.32 -6.43
N VAL A 25 0.00 -8.62 -5.37
CA VAL A 25 -0.73 -8.45 -4.12
C VAL A 25 -1.51 -7.14 -4.16
N ILE A 26 -2.80 -7.21 -3.87
CA ILE A 26 -3.73 -6.08 -3.88
C ILE A 26 -4.29 -5.89 -2.47
N GLY A 27 -4.44 -4.64 -2.06
CA GLY A 27 -5.10 -4.28 -0.83
C GLY A 27 -6.53 -3.78 -1.10
N ARG A 28 -7.42 -3.96 -0.13
CA ARG A 28 -8.77 -3.39 -0.10
C ARG A 28 -8.99 -2.70 1.23
N ILE A 29 -9.46 -1.47 1.14
CA ILE A 29 -9.91 -0.64 2.24
C ILE A 29 -11.42 -0.75 2.29
N SER A 30 -11.98 -0.96 3.48
CA SER A 30 -13.41 -1.00 3.73
C SER A 30 -13.74 -0.06 4.88
N VAL A 31 -14.71 0.83 4.65
CA VAL A 31 -15.19 1.81 5.63
C VAL A 31 -16.72 1.75 5.60
N GLY A 32 -17.33 1.20 6.65
CA GLY A 32 -18.77 0.95 6.70
C GLY A 32 -19.24 0.06 5.54
N ARG A 33 -20.09 0.60 4.66
CA ARG A 33 -20.60 -0.10 3.46
C ARG A 33 -19.75 0.15 2.20
N THR A 34 -18.82 1.10 2.26
CA THR A 34 -17.98 1.46 1.11
C THR A 34 -16.68 0.65 1.11
N HIS A 35 -16.14 0.41 -0.08
CA HIS A 35 -14.84 -0.25 -0.21
C HIS A 35 -14.08 0.25 -1.43
N SER A 36 -12.76 0.20 -1.36
CA SER A 36 -11.88 0.65 -2.43
C SER A 36 -10.60 -0.18 -2.48
N GLY A 37 -10.20 -0.60 -3.69
CA GLY A 37 -8.98 -1.37 -3.91
C GLY A 37 -7.77 -0.48 -4.16
N PHE A 38 -6.58 -0.94 -3.76
CA PHE A 38 -5.31 -0.29 -4.06
C PHE A 38 -4.23 -1.31 -4.40
N SER A 39 -3.29 -0.93 -5.26
CA SER A 39 -2.11 -1.75 -5.53
C SER A 39 -1.08 -1.59 -4.41
N THR A 40 -0.57 -2.71 -3.89
CA THR A 40 0.56 -2.69 -2.94
C THR A 40 1.90 -2.51 -3.66
N LYS A 41 1.91 -2.60 -5.00
CA LYS A 41 3.11 -2.70 -5.87
C LYS A 41 4.00 -3.93 -5.58
N CYS A 42 3.58 -4.84 -4.70
CA CYS A 42 4.28 -6.09 -4.43
C CYS A 42 3.79 -7.22 -5.34
N LYS A 43 4.68 -8.17 -5.61
CA LYS A 43 4.37 -9.45 -6.25
C LYS A 43 4.98 -10.58 -5.43
N THR A 44 4.33 -11.74 -5.44
CA THR A 44 4.74 -12.93 -4.67
C THR A 44 4.49 -14.20 -5.47
N PRO A 45 5.24 -15.29 -5.25
CA PRO A 45 4.80 -16.61 -5.66
C PRO A 45 3.46 -16.95 -4.99
N LEU A 46 2.54 -17.57 -5.74
CA LEU A 46 1.24 -17.99 -5.20
C LEU A 46 1.40 -19.02 -4.07
N ALA A 47 2.40 -19.90 -4.17
CA ALA A 47 2.68 -20.94 -3.18
C ALA A 47 3.09 -20.40 -1.79
N LEU A 48 3.61 -19.17 -1.74
CA LEU A 48 4.00 -18.54 -0.48
C LEU A 48 2.86 -17.74 0.15
N TRP A 49 1.69 -17.61 -0.49
CA TRP A 49 0.58 -16.80 0.01
C TRP A 49 -0.36 -17.61 0.91
N ASP A 50 -0.58 -17.14 2.14
CA ASP A 50 -1.64 -17.65 3.02
C ASP A 50 -2.86 -16.73 2.94
N SER A 51 -3.91 -17.18 2.27
CA SER A 51 -5.16 -16.42 2.09
C SER A 51 -5.93 -16.17 3.39
N ARG A 52 -5.76 -17.01 4.42
CA ARG A 52 -6.43 -16.82 5.71
C ARG A 52 -5.74 -15.73 6.52
N LYS A 53 -4.40 -15.77 6.55
CA LYS A 53 -3.58 -14.76 7.23
C LYS A 53 -3.39 -13.49 6.41
N GLN A 54 -3.67 -13.54 5.12
CA GLN A 54 -3.44 -12.45 4.15
C GLN A 54 -1.98 -11.99 4.14
N ARG A 55 -1.05 -12.95 4.25
CA ARG A 55 0.39 -12.73 4.40
C ARG A 55 1.17 -13.83 3.72
N LEU A 56 2.46 -13.59 3.47
CA LEU A 56 3.38 -14.61 3.00
C LEU A 56 3.78 -15.53 4.16
N ILE A 57 3.93 -16.82 3.88
CA ILE A 57 4.46 -17.83 4.81
C ILE A 57 5.98 -17.96 4.67
N GLY A 58 6.59 -18.51 5.72
CA GLY A 58 8.03 -18.75 5.79
C GLY A 58 8.84 -17.53 6.23
N LYS A 59 10.18 -17.65 6.14
CA LYS A 59 11.16 -16.67 6.62
C LYS A 59 12.11 -16.19 5.51
N SER A 60 11.76 -16.40 4.25
CA SER A 60 12.57 -15.91 3.13
C SER A 60 12.64 -14.38 3.16
N ALA A 61 13.72 -13.79 2.64
CA ALA A 61 13.87 -12.34 2.57
C ALA A 61 12.67 -11.67 1.87
N MET A 62 12.12 -12.31 0.85
CA MET A 62 10.90 -11.87 0.16
C MET A 62 9.66 -11.92 1.06
N ALA A 63 9.46 -13.02 1.79
CA ALA A 63 8.34 -13.16 2.73
C ALA A 63 8.38 -12.06 3.79
N VAL A 64 9.56 -11.81 4.37
CA VAL A 64 9.77 -10.75 5.36
C VAL A 64 9.50 -9.37 4.77
N SER A 65 10.13 -9.05 3.63
CA SER A 65 10.01 -7.74 2.97
C SER A 65 8.57 -7.43 2.56
N VAL A 66 7.88 -8.36 1.91
CA VAL A 66 6.47 -8.15 1.51
C VAL A 66 5.59 -8.01 2.75
N ASN A 67 5.73 -8.88 3.75
CA ASN A 67 4.93 -8.81 4.98
C ASN A 67 5.13 -7.51 5.76
N GLN A 68 6.36 -6.99 5.79
CA GLN A 68 6.66 -5.68 6.34
C GLN A 68 5.93 -4.59 5.55
N LYS A 69 6.00 -4.64 4.22
CA LYS A 69 5.31 -3.67 3.35
C LYS A 69 3.80 -3.66 3.55
N LEU A 70 3.17 -4.84 3.70
CA LEU A 70 1.73 -4.93 4.00
C LEU A 70 1.39 -4.32 5.37
N GLY A 71 2.30 -4.48 6.36
CA GLY A 71 2.19 -3.84 7.67
C GLY A 71 2.24 -2.31 7.57
N GLU A 72 3.23 -1.78 6.84
CA GLU A 72 3.35 -0.33 6.58
C GLU A 72 2.11 0.23 5.89
N CYS A 73 1.61 -0.44 4.83
CA CYS A 73 0.37 -0.04 4.17
C CYS A 73 -0.79 0.07 5.16
N THR A 74 -0.93 -0.95 6.03
CA THR A 74 -1.99 -0.98 7.04
C THR A 74 -1.84 0.21 8.00
N ALA A 75 -0.66 0.44 8.55
CA ALA A 75 -0.41 1.53 9.49
C ALA A 75 -0.71 2.91 8.88
N LEU A 76 -0.24 3.16 7.64
CA LEU A 76 -0.49 4.42 6.94
C LEU A 76 -1.97 4.64 6.63
N ILE A 77 -2.69 3.59 6.23
CA ILE A 77 -4.13 3.66 5.97
C ILE A 77 -4.89 3.97 7.27
N HIS A 78 -4.51 3.34 8.39
CA HIS A 78 -5.10 3.64 9.70
C HIS A 78 -4.85 5.09 10.12
N ALA A 79 -3.64 5.63 9.89
CA ALA A 79 -3.34 7.03 10.17
C ALA A 79 -4.23 7.98 9.35
N ARG A 80 -4.38 7.74 8.04
CA ARG A 80 -5.25 8.56 7.17
C ARG A 80 -6.72 8.46 7.53
N PHE A 81 -7.18 7.27 7.90
CA PHE A 81 -8.53 7.08 8.42
C PHE A 81 -8.77 7.89 9.70
N HIS A 82 -7.79 7.92 10.61
CA HIS A 82 -7.88 8.71 11.85
C HIS A 82 -7.98 10.20 11.56
N GLU A 83 -7.07 10.74 10.75
CA GLU A 83 -7.07 12.16 10.35
C GLU A 83 -8.38 12.59 9.66
N LEU A 84 -8.98 11.71 8.85
CA LEU A 84 -10.28 11.98 8.21
C LEU A 84 -11.43 11.90 9.23
N SER A 85 -11.33 11.03 10.22
CA SER A 85 -12.34 10.90 11.28
C SER A 85 -12.37 12.10 12.22
N GLU A 86 -11.22 12.74 12.46
CA GLU A 86 -11.11 13.95 13.28
C GLU A 86 -11.77 15.18 12.65
N ARG A 87 -11.99 15.19 11.34
CA ARG A 87 -12.63 16.32 10.63
C ARG A 87 -14.15 16.34 10.79
N GLU A 88 -14.75 15.35 11.46
CA GLU A 88 -16.20 15.17 11.66
C GLU A 88 -17.05 15.17 10.36
N GLU A 89 -16.41 15.06 9.20
CA GLU A 89 -17.06 14.98 7.89
C GLU A 89 -17.35 13.54 7.49
N ALA A 90 -18.40 13.34 6.70
CA ALA A 90 -18.68 12.03 6.13
C ALA A 90 -17.70 11.72 4.99
N PHE A 91 -16.96 10.63 5.11
CA PHE A 91 -16.02 10.16 4.08
C PHE A 91 -16.23 8.68 3.74
N THR A 92 -15.66 8.26 2.61
CA THR A 92 -15.76 6.92 2.05
C THR A 92 -14.41 6.20 2.06
N ALA A 93 -14.42 4.89 1.78
CA ALA A 93 -13.19 4.11 1.59
C ALA A 93 -12.32 4.62 0.42
N THR A 94 -12.92 5.30 -0.57
CA THR A 94 -12.21 5.93 -1.69
C THR A 94 -11.41 7.13 -1.20
N ASP A 95 -11.99 7.97 -0.33
CA ASP A 95 -11.30 9.15 0.21
C ASP A 95 -10.08 8.74 1.05
N VAL A 96 -10.21 7.68 1.86
CA VAL A 96 -9.07 7.10 2.60
C VAL A 96 -7.98 6.58 1.65
N ARG A 97 -8.38 5.89 0.57
CA ARG A 97 -7.44 5.41 -0.45
C ARG A 97 -6.71 6.57 -1.10
N ASP A 98 -7.43 7.61 -1.50
CA ASP A 98 -6.87 8.74 -2.24
C ASP A 98 -5.93 9.56 -1.36
N ALA A 99 -6.28 9.76 -0.08
CA ALA A 99 -5.38 10.35 0.91
C ALA A 99 -4.08 9.53 1.08
N TYR A 100 -4.19 8.20 1.14
CA TYR A 100 -3.04 7.30 1.20
C TYR A 100 -2.18 7.36 -0.07
N GLN A 101 -2.79 7.33 -1.26
CA GLN A 101 -2.07 7.35 -2.54
C GLN A 101 -1.44 8.72 -2.84
N GLY A 102 -2.12 9.82 -2.49
CA GLY A 102 -1.61 11.18 -2.66
C GLY A 102 -0.33 11.44 -1.86
N GLN A 103 -0.24 10.90 -0.64
CA GLN A 103 0.99 10.96 0.16
C GLN A 103 2.14 10.21 -0.51
N ILE A 104 1.90 8.98 -0.98
CA ILE A 104 2.94 8.18 -1.65
C ILE A 104 3.46 8.90 -2.89
N HIS A 105 2.54 9.48 -3.68
CA HIS A 105 2.91 10.23 -4.87
C HIS A 105 3.78 11.43 -4.52
N ARG A 106 3.40 12.23 -3.51
CA ARG A 106 4.19 13.38 -3.04
C ARG A 106 5.57 12.99 -2.52
N GLN A 107 5.68 11.88 -1.78
CA GLN A 107 6.97 11.38 -1.28
C GLN A 107 7.87 10.88 -2.42
N THR A 108 7.30 10.19 -3.41
CA THR A 108 8.05 9.72 -4.58
C THR A 108 8.61 10.90 -5.38
N LEU A 109 7.76 11.88 -5.69
CA LEU A 109 8.14 13.06 -6.48
C LEU A 109 9.23 13.88 -5.77
N LEU A 110 9.16 14.02 -4.44
CA LEU A 110 10.18 14.72 -3.66
C LEU A 110 11.55 14.04 -3.77
N LEU A 111 11.59 12.71 -3.65
CA LEU A 111 12.84 11.94 -3.77
C LEU A 111 13.43 12.01 -5.18
N GLU A 112 12.60 11.93 -6.22
CA GLU A 112 13.02 12.05 -7.62
C GLU A 112 13.64 13.43 -7.89
N SER A 113 12.99 14.51 -7.45
CA SER A 113 13.50 15.88 -7.59
C SER A 113 14.85 16.09 -6.89
N PHE A 114 15.03 15.53 -5.69
CA PHE A 114 16.34 15.59 -5.01
C PHE A 114 17.41 14.76 -5.73
N GLY A 115 17.06 13.60 -6.29
CA GLY A 115 17.98 12.79 -7.09
C GLY A 115 18.46 13.52 -8.35
N GLU A 116 17.55 14.20 -9.05
CA GLU A 116 17.88 15.05 -10.21
C GLU A 116 18.80 16.20 -9.82
N TYR A 117 18.49 16.90 -8.72
CA TYR A 117 19.33 17.99 -8.21
C TYR A 117 20.75 17.52 -7.87
N LEU A 118 20.91 16.40 -7.17
CA LEU A 118 22.22 15.83 -6.84
C LEU A 118 23.00 15.42 -8.08
N THR A 119 22.32 14.90 -9.11
CA THR A 119 22.94 14.52 -10.40
C THR A 119 23.45 15.74 -11.13
N GLN A 120 22.61 16.78 -11.27
CA GLN A 120 22.98 18.03 -11.92
C GLN A 120 24.09 18.78 -11.17
N THR A 121 24.13 18.68 -9.85
CA THR A 121 25.20 19.29 -9.04
C THR A 121 26.51 18.52 -9.21
N LYS A 122 26.48 17.18 -9.27
CA LYS A 122 27.70 16.37 -9.55
C LYS A 122 28.29 16.66 -10.93
N GLU A 123 27.48 16.91 -11.94
CA GLU A 123 27.94 17.29 -13.29
C GLU A 123 28.61 18.67 -13.34
N ARG A 124 28.35 19.55 -12.37
CA ARG A 124 28.94 20.89 -12.28
C ARG A 124 30.21 20.95 -11.43
N ILE A 125 30.46 19.93 -10.62
CA ILE A 125 31.62 19.86 -9.71
C ILE A 125 32.61 18.77 -10.20
N GLY A 126 32.45 18.30 -11.45
CA GLY A 126 33.37 17.39 -12.15
C GLY A 126 34.18 18.14 -13.20
#